data_AF-A0A7X1B032-F1
#
_entry.id   AF-A0A7X1B032-F1
#
_cell.length_a   1.000
_cell.length_b   1.000
_cell.length_c   1.000
_cell.angle_alpha   90.00
_cell.angle_beta   90.00
_cell.angle_gamma   90.00
#
_symmetry.space_group_name_H-M   'P 1'
#
loop_
_entity.id
_entity.type
_entity.pdbx_description
1 polymer ?
#
loop_
_entity_poly.entity_id
_entity_poly.type
_entity_poly.pdbx_seq_one_letter_code
_entity_poly.pdbx_strand_id
1 'polypeptide(L)'
;MEKSLIDKELDELYKEVADGQERGEKVGSWRKIAAYSLKVVAAGGSLIVATGLLEPADQGIGIAVLLAIFADTISSNHKRLIAEVEAGYAFRALRSRVKGEFNREASPLYSAANTENESAVKELEQLKKRAHIALSDGIAEIRSKLEKSDIEALKALSLDQERSGLSGADPNA
;
A
#
# COMPACT_ATOMS: atom_id res chain seq x y z
N MET A 1 13.10 34.50 -12.12
CA MET A 1 13.08 33.90 -10.76
C MET A 1 13.54 32.48 -10.90
N GLU A 2 14.80 32.23 -10.53
CA GLU A 2 15.35 30.88 -10.43
C GLU A 2 14.61 30.17 -9.29
N LYS A 3 13.93 29.06 -9.56
CA LYS A 3 13.30 28.25 -8.50
C LYS A 3 14.42 27.79 -7.56
N SER A 4 14.30 28.10 -6.27
CA SER A 4 15.26 27.63 -5.27
C SER A 4 15.33 26.10 -5.29
N LEU A 5 16.49 25.52 -4.99
CA LEU A 5 16.67 24.06 -4.90
C LEU A 5 15.62 23.40 -4.00
N ILE A 6 15.30 24.05 -2.88
CA ILE A 6 14.28 23.61 -1.92
C ILE A 6 12.89 23.53 -2.56
N ASP A 7 12.53 24.44 -3.47
CA ASP A 7 11.23 24.40 -4.13
C ASP A 7 11.12 23.20 -5.08
N LYS A 8 12.22 22.82 -5.75
CA LYS A 8 12.25 21.63 -6.62
C LYS A 8 12.15 20.35 -5.81
N GLU A 9 12.91 20.24 -4.72
CA GLU A 9 12.86 19.07 -3.83
C GLU A 9 11.49 18.91 -3.17
N LEU A 10 10.88 20.02 -2.74
CA LEU A 10 9.53 20.00 -2.17
C LEU A 10 8.49 19.53 -3.22
N ASP A 11 8.58 20.03 -4.46
CA ASP A 11 7.72 19.60 -5.57
C ASP A 11 7.88 18.09 -5.84
N GLU A 12 9.11 17.56 -5.75
CA GLU A 12 9.40 16.12 -5.90
C GLU A 12 8.80 15.29 -4.76
N LEU A 13 8.98 15.70 -3.50
CA LEU A 13 8.38 15.01 -2.36
C LEU A 13 6.84 15.01 -2.43
N TYR A 14 6.23 16.11 -2.89
CA TYR A 14 4.79 16.16 -3.10
C TYR A 14 4.32 15.20 -4.19
N LYS A 15 5.08 15.05 -5.28
CA LYS A 15 4.80 14.06 -6.33
C LYS A 15 4.93 12.64 -5.78
N GLU A 16 5.98 12.35 -5.04
CA GLU A 16 6.21 11.04 -4.44
C GLU A 16 5.08 10.60 -3.51
N VAL A 17 4.58 11.53 -2.68
CA VAL A 17 3.41 11.28 -1.83
C VAL A 17 2.12 11.08 -2.65
N ALA A 18 1.96 11.83 -3.76
CA ALA A 18 0.82 11.66 -4.66
C ALA A 18 0.85 10.29 -5.39
N ASP A 19 2.03 9.87 -5.86
CA ASP A 19 2.23 8.57 -6.49
C ASP A 19 1.98 7.43 -5.49
N GLY A 20 2.44 7.58 -4.25
CA GLY A 20 2.18 6.64 -3.16
C GLY A 20 0.67 6.48 -2.86
N GLN A 21 -0.07 7.59 -2.87
CA GLN A 21 -1.52 7.57 -2.75
C GLN A 21 -2.18 6.84 -3.93
N GLU A 22 -1.80 7.16 -5.18
CA GLU A 22 -2.40 6.56 -6.37
C GLU A 22 -2.17 5.05 -6.44
N ARG A 23 -0.98 4.59 -6.02
CA ARG A 23 -0.68 3.16 -5.90
C ARG A 23 -1.66 2.47 -4.94
N GLY A 24 -1.85 3.01 -3.74
CA GLY A 24 -2.81 2.45 -2.77
C GLY A 24 -4.25 2.40 -3.29
N GLU A 25 -4.70 3.41 -4.05
CA GLU A 25 -6.04 3.45 -4.65
C GLU A 25 -6.23 2.43 -5.78
N LYS A 26 -5.22 2.26 -6.65
CA LYS A 26 -5.23 1.24 -7.71
C LYS A 26 -5.28 -0.16 -7.13
N VAL A 27 -4.49 -0.42 -6.10
CA VAL A 27 -4.46 -1.70 -5.39
C VAL A 27 -5.80 -1.99 -4.72
N GLY A 28 -6.41 -1.00 -4.06
CA GLY A 28 -7.75 -1.11 -3.50
C GLY A 28 -8.84 -1.41 -4.55
N SER A 29 -8.70 -0.88 -5.76
CA SER A 29 -9.61 -1.14 -6.87
C SER A 29 -9.46 -2.57 -7.43
N TRP A 30 -8.22 -3.06 -7.57
CA TRP A 30 -7.93 -4.46 -7.91
C TRP A 30 -8.53 -5.44 -6.90
N ARG A 31 -8.54 -5.10 -5.60
CA ARG A 31 -9.21 -5.92 -4.57
C ARG A 31 -10.69 -6.11 -4.84
N LYS A 32 -11.40 -5.06 -5.26
CA LYS A 32 -12.82 -5.17 -5.62
C LYS A 32 -13.01 -6.13 -6.79
N ILE A 33 -12.17 -6.00 -7.82
CA ILE A 33 -12.21 -6.88 -9.00
C ILE A 33 -11.96 -8.34 -8.60
N ALA A 34 -10.93 -8.61 -7.80
CA ALA A 34 -10.62 -9.94 -7.29
C ALA A 34 -11.75 -10.53 -6.42
N ALA A 35 -12.38 -9.71 -5.56
CA ALA A 35 -13.52 -10.16 -4.76
C ALA A 35 -14.76 -10.45 -5.61
N TYR A 36 -14.96 -9.74 -6.72
CA TYR A 36 -16.04 -10.03 -7.66
C TYR A 36 -15.77 -11.28 -8.50
N SER A 37 -14.54 -11.45 -9.01
CA SER A 37 -14.17 -12.68 -9.73
C SER A 37 -14.29 -13.90 -8.83
N LEU A 38 -13.95 -13.78 -7.54
CA LEU A 38 -14.19 -14.82 -6.54
C LEU A 38 -15.65 -15.24 -6.47
N LYS A 39 -16.57 -14.28 -6.38
CA LYS A 39 -18.00 -14.57 -6.33
C LYS A 39 -18.48 -15.28 -7.58
N VAL A 40 -17.92 -14.93 -8.74
CA VAL A 40 -18.23 -15.60 -10.02
C VAL A 40 -17.69 -17.03 -10.02
N VAL A 41 -16.47 -17.27 -9.56
CA VAL A 41 -15.90 -18.63 -9.46
C VAL A 41 -16.67 -19.48 -8.46
N ALA A 42 -17.02 -18.93 -7.29
CA ALA A 42 -17.84 -19.64 -6.29
C ALA A 42 -19.24 -19.97 -6.83
N ALA A 43 -19.88 -19.04 -7.54
CA ALA A 43 -21.16 -19.27 -8.19
C ALA A 43 -21.05 -20.32 -9.31
N GLY A 44 -20.02 -20.23 -10.16
CA GLY A 44 -19.77 -21.18 -11.25
C GLY A 44 -19.40 -22.57 -10.77
N GLY A 45 -18.56 -22.69 -9.73
CA GLY A 45 -18.20 -23.95 -9.10
C GLY A 45 -19.41 -24.65 -8.47
N SER A 46 -20.30 -23.88 -7.81
CA SER A 46 -21.55 -24.42 -7.28
C SER A 46 -22.47 -24.97 -8.39
N LEU A 47 -22.44 -24.34 -9.58
CA LEU A 47 -23.21 -24.78 -10.74
C LEU A 47 -22.68 -26.10 -11.31
N ILE A 48 -21.35 -26.24 -11.44
CA ILE A 48 -20.71 -27.46 -11.97
C ILE A 48 -20.97 -28.65 -11.04
N VAL A 49 -20.86 -28.46 -9.73
CA VAL A 49 -21.21 -29.48 -8.72
C VAL A 49 -22.70 -29.83 -8.82
N ALA A 50 -23.59 -28.84 -8.96
CA ALA A 50 -25.03 -29.08 -9.07
C ALA A 50 -25.42 -29.84 -10.36
N THR A 51 -24.66 -29.70 -11.45
CA THR A 51 -24.93 -30.36 -12.74
C THR A 51 -24.42 -31.80 -12.86
N GLY A 52 -23.61 -32.30 -11.91
CA GLY A 52 -23.22 -33.72 -11.85
C GLY A 52 -22.36 -34.24 -13.02
N LEU A 53 -21.59 -33.36 -13.67
CA LEU A 53 -20.86 -33.64 -14.91
C LEU A 53 -19.58 -34.51 -14.76
N LEU A 54 -19.14 -34.89 -13.55
CA LEU A 54 -17.95 -35.71 -13.29
C LEU A 54 -18.20 -36.69 -12.11
N GLU A 55 -17.37 -37.73 -11.98
CA GLU A 55 -17.48 -38.71 -10.88
C GLU A 55 -17.22 -38.08 -9.49
N PRO A 56 -17.98 -38.48 -8.44
CA PRO A 56 -18.05 -37.73 -7.17
C PRO A 56 -16.73 -37.63 -6.38
N ALA A 57 -15.85 -38.65 -6.50
CA ALA A 57 -14.63 -38.76 -5.70
C ALA A 57 -13.53 -37.80 -6.18
N ASP A 58 -13.35 -37.68 -7.50
CA ASP A 58 -12.32 -36.82 -8.09
C ASP A 58 -12.74 -35.33 -8.10
N GLN A 59 -14.04 -35.05 -8.13
CA GLN A 59 -14.57 -33.69 -7.96
C GLN A 59 -14.24 -33.12 -6.57
N GLY A 60 -14.44 -33.90 -5.50
CA GLY A 60 -14.22 -33.43 -4.13
C GLY A 60 -12.76 -33.07 -3.87
N ILE A 61 -11.84 -33.91 -4.33
CA ILE A 61 -10.39 -33.72 -4.15
C ILE A 61 -9.89 -32.57 -5.03
N GLY A 62 -10.32 -32.51 -6.30
CA GLY A 62 -9.97 -31.41 -7.20
C GLY A 62 -10.44 -30.05 -6.70
N ILE A 63 -11.67 -29.97 -6.17
CA ILE A 63 -12.21 -28.74 -5.56
C ILE A 63 -11.46 -28.36 -4.29
N ALA A 64 -11.13 -29.32 -3.42
CA ALA A 64 -10.38 -29.06 -2.20
C ALA A 64 -8.96 -28.53 -2.47
N VAL A 65 -8.25 -29.11 -3.45
CA VAL A 65 -6.92 -28.65 -3.88
C VAL A 65 -6.99 -27.25 -4.51
N LEU A 66 -7.99 -27.01 -5.37
CA LEU A 66 -8.22 -25.67 -5.95
C LEU A 66 -8.51 -24.64 -4.85
N LEU A 67 -9.37 -24.96 -3.89
CA LEU A 67 -9.66 -24.09 -2.76
C LEU A 67 -8.43 -23.84 -1.87
N ALA A 68 -7.59 -24.85 -1.65
CA ALA A 68 -6.37 -24.71 -0.86
C ALA A 68 -5.34 -23.81 -1.55
N ILE A 69 -5.00 -24.07 -2.81
CA ILE A 69 -4.06 -23.24 -3.61
C ILE A 69 -4.58 -21.81 -3.69
N PHE A 70 -5.89 -21.66 -3.87
CA PHE A 70 -6.52 -20.37 -4.03
C PHE A 70 -6.61 -19.59 -2.70
N ALA A 71 -6.92 -20.27 -1.58
CA ALA A 71 -6.87 -19.67 -0.25
C ALA A 71 -5.46 -19.22 0.12
N ASP A 72 -4.44 -20.00 -0.24
CA ASP A 72 -3.04 -19.70 0.03
C ASP A 72 -2.53 -18.51 -0.83
N THR A 73 -2.91 -18.50 -2.11
CA THR A 73 -2.64 -17.39 -3.04
C THR A 73 -3.34 -16.10 -2.61
N ILE A 74 -4.56 -16.17 -2.07
CA ILE A 74 -5.24 -15.00 -1.53
C ILE A 74 -4.59 -14.55 -0.23
N SER A 75 -4.33 -15.46 0.71
CA SER A 75 -3.87 -15.12 2.07
C SER A 75 -2.48 -14.45 2.07
N SER A 76 -1.53 -15.02 1.33
CA SER A 76 -0.17 -14.48 1.21
C SER A 76 -0.15 -13.09 0.56
N ASN A 77 -0.98 -12.88 -0.46
CA ASN A 77 -1.07 -11.62 -1.17
C ASN A 77 -1.93 -10.59 -0.41
N HIS A 78 -2.87 -11.03 0.43
CA HIS A 78 -3.81 -10.17 1.16
C HIS A 78 -3.13 -9.26 2.18
N LYS A 79 -2.15 -9.77 2.94
CA LYS A 79 -1.42 -8.96 3.95
C LYS A 79 -0.62 -7.84 3.29
N ARG A 80 0.11 -8.16 2.23
CA ARG A 80 0.82 -7.17 1.42
C ARG A 80 -0.12 -6.15 0.80
N LEU A 81 -1.26 -6.62 0.28
CA LEU A 81 -2.30 -5.74 -0.29
C LEU A 81 -2.87 -4.76 0.74
N ILE A 82 -3.14 -5.22 1.96
CA ILE A 82 -3.64 -4.37 3.05
C ILE A 82 -2.60 -3.30 3.39
N ALA A 83 -1.34 -3.70 3.54
CA ALA A 83 -0.25 -2.78 3.84
C ALA A 83 -0.09 -1.69 2.78
N GLU A 84 -0.22 -2.03 1.49
CA GLU A 84 -0.19 -1.06 0.38
C GLU A 84 -1.36 -0.06 0.43
N VAL A 85 -2.57 -0.53 0.78
CA VAL A 85 -3.75 0.34 0.93
C VAL A 85 -3.59 1.26 2.16
N GLU A 86 -3.14 0.73 3.29
CA GLU A 86 -2.86 1.49 4.51
C GLU A 86 -1.78 2.55 4.26
N ALA A 87 -0.72 2.20 3.54
CA ALA A 87 0.30 3.15 3.12
C ALA A 87 -0.27 4.25 2.23
N GLY A 88 -1.17 3.93 1.29
CA GLY A 88 -1.88 4.93 0.48
C GLY A 88 -2.68 5.92 1.31
N TYR A 89 -3.38 5.46 2.35
CA TYR A 89 -4.08 6.33 3.29
C TYR A 89 -3.11 7.17 4.13
N ALA A 90 -1.99 6.59 4.57
CA ALA A 90 -0.95 7.30 5.31
C ALA A 90 -0.30 8.42 4.47
N PHE A 91 0.00 8.16 3.19
CA PHE A 91 0.48 9.17 2.25
C PHE A 91 -0.53 10.30 2.06
N ARG A 92 -1.82 9.98 1.89
CA ARG A 92 -2.88 10.98 1.78
C ARG A 92 -2.98 11.84 3.05
N ALA A 93 -2.95 11.23 4.22
CA ALA A 93 -3.01 11.92 5.51
C ALA A 93 -1.79 12.83 5.71
N LEU A 94 -0.59 12.34 5.39
CA LEU A 94 0.66 13.11 5.43
C LEU A 94 0.56 14.36 4.55
N ARG A 95 0.16 14.19 3.28
CA ARG A 95 -0.03 15.30 2.33
C ARG A 95 -1.02 16.34 2.85
N SER A 96 -2.17 15.88 3.34
CA SER A 96 -3.22 16.78 3.83
C SER A 96 -2.77 17.58 5.05
N ARG A 97 -2.06 16.93 5.99
CA ARG A 97 -1.53 17.57 7.19
C ARG A 97 -0.49 18.63 6.83
N VAL A 98 0.55 18.25 6.08
CA VAL A 98 1.64 19.17 5.72
C VAL A 98 1.11 20.34 4.89
N LYS A 99 0.24 20.08 3.91
CA LYS A 99 -0.38 21.14 3.12
C LYS A 99 -1.22 22.08 3.98
N GLY A 100 -2.00 21.52 4.92
CA GLY A 100 -2.83 22.31 5.83
C GLY A 100 -2.01 23.22 6.74
N GLU A 101 -0.97 22.66 7.37
CA GLU A 101 -0.04 23.40 8.24
C GLU A 101 0.73 24.47 7.46
N PHE A 102 1.29 24.10 6.30
CA PHE A 102 2.01 25.03 5.43
C PHE A 102 1.11 26.18 4.98
N ASN A 103 -0.09 25.91 4.48
CA ASN A 103 -0.99 26.97 4.01
C ASN A 103 -1.43 27.89 5.15
N ARG A 104 -1.71 27.34 6.34
CA ARG A 104 -2.11 28.12 7.51
C ARG A 104 -1.02 29.10 7.94
N GLU A 105 0.24 28.65 7.95
CA GLU A 105 1.39 29.46 8.36
C GLU A 105 1.89 30.38 7.23
N ALA A 106 1.81 29.96 5.97
CA ALA A 106 2.30 30.73 4.83
C ALA A 106 1.36 31.87 4.44
N SER A 107 0.04 31.72 4.62
CA SER A 107 -0.95 32.73 4.22
C SER A 107 -0.67 34.15 4.76
N PRO A 108 -0.42 34.37 6.07
CA PRO A 108 -0.08 35.70 6.58
C PRO A 108 1.31 36.17 6.13
N LEU A 109 2.23 35.25 5.87
CA LEU A 109 3.60 35.57 5.45
C LEU A 109 3.67 36.01 4.00
N TYR A 110 2.85 35.47 3.10
CA TYR A 110 2.80 35.92 1.71
C TYR A 110 2.35 37.38 1.58
N SER A 111 1.38 37.82 2.39
CA SER A 111 0.97 39.23 2.43
C SER A 111 2.10 40.15 2.90
N ALA A 112 2.93 39.71 3.84
CA ALA A 112 4.06 40.49 4.37
C ALA A 112 5.32 40.42 3.48
N ALA A 113 5.54 39.31 2.78
CA ALA A 113 6.66 39.14 1.86
C ALA A 113 6.50 39.96 0.57
N ASN A 114 5.25 40.21 0.14
CA ASN A 114 4.96 41.07 -1.01
C ASN A 114 5.34 42.54 -0.78
N THR A 115 5.57 42.96 0.46
CA THR A 115 6.09 44.30 0.79
C THR A 115 7.61 44.28 1.00
N GLU A 116 8.32 43.30 0.43
CA GLU A 116 9.79 43.10 0.53
C GLU A 116 10.30 43.01 1.97
N ASN A 117 9.45 42.56 2.90
CA ASN A 117 9.89 42.35 4.28
C ASN A 117 10.83 41.14 4.36
N GLU A 118 12.13 41.41 4.54
CA GLU A 118 13.17 40.37 4.67
C GLU A 118 12.86 39.33 5.76
N SER A 119 12.19 39.72 6.85
CA SER A 119 11.84 38.78 7.92
C SER A 119 10.80 37.76 7.44
N ALA A 120 9.79 38.23 6.70
CA ALA A 120 8.73 37.37 6.15
C ALA A 120 9.27 36.41 5.09
N VAL A 121 10.26 36.84 4.30
CA VAL A 121 10.94 35.95 3.33
C VAL A 121 11.73 34.85 4.04
N LYS A 122 12.47 35.19 5.11
CA LYS A 122 13.21 34.21 5.91
C LYS A 122 12.27 33.22 6.61
N GLU A 123 11.16 33.70 7.16
CA GLU A 123 10.15 32.85 7.79
C GLU A 123 9.48 31.89 6.79
N LEU A 124 9.20 32.35 5.56
CA LEU A 124 8.72 31.48 4.48
C LEU A 124 9.75 30.41 4.11
N GLU A 125 11.04 30.75 4.05
CA GLU A 125 12.08 29.77 3.77
C GLU A 125 12.20 28.71 4.88
N GLN A 126 12.12 29.14 6.15
CA GLN A 126 12.07 28.21 7.28
C GLN A 126 10.83 27.32 7.25
N LEU A 127 9.68 27.87 6.86
CA LEU A 127 8.45 27.09 6.71
C LEU A 127 8.58 26.04 5.60
N LYS A 128 9.21 26.38 4.47
CA LYS A 128 9.53 25.42 3.40
C LYS A 128 10.45 24.31 3.90
N LYS A 129 11.51 24.64 4.65
CA LYS A 129 12.42 23.65 5.26
C LYS A 129 11.69 22.71 6.22
N ARG A 130 10.81 23.26 7.08
CA ARG A 130 9.98 22.44 7.99
C ARG A 130 9.04 21.51 7.23
N ALA A 131 8.37 21.99 6.19
CA ALA A 131 7.53 21.16 5.34
C ALA A 131 8.31 20.06 4.61
N HIS A 132 9.52 20.38 4.13
CA HIS A 132 10.42 19.41 3.52
C HIS A 132 10.81 18.29 4.50
N ILE A 133 11.26 18.65 5.71
CA ILE A 133 11.62 17.67 6.75
C ILE A 133 10.40 16.80 7.10
N ALA A 134 9.24 17.41 7.33
CA ALA A 134 8.03 16.68 7.67
C ALA A 134 7.57 15.71 6.57
N LEU A 135 7.73 16.06 5.30
CA LEU A 135 7.46 15.17 4.16
C LEU A 135 8.49 14.05 4.08
N SER A 136 9.78 14.37 4.16
CA SER A 136 10.87 13.39 4.07
C SER A 136 10.79 12.35 5.18
N ASP A 137 10.65 12.80 6.44
CA ASP A 137 10.51 11.93 7.61
C ASP A 137 9.24 11.08 7.51
N GLY A 138 8.12 11.69 7.10
CA GLY A 138 6.86 10.98 6.93
C GLY A 138 6.90 9.91 5.84
N ILE A 139 7.55 10.19 4.70
CA ILE A 139 7.76 9.21 3.62
C ILE A 139 8.64 8.06 4.11
N ALA A 140 9.73 8.37 4.82
CA ALA A 140 10.64 7.37 5.38
C ALA A 140 9.91 6.46 6.38
N GLU A 141 9.06 7.01 7.25
CA GLU A 141 8.27 6.24 8.20
C GLU A 141 7.28 5.29 7.50
N ILE A 142 6.57 5.78 6.49
CA ILE A 142 5.61 4.97 5.72
C ILE A 142 6.34 3.83 4.99
N ARG A 143 7.49 4.13 4.37
CA ARG A 143 8.33 3.11 3.70
C ARG A 143 8.85 2.06 4.68
N SER A 144 9.36 2.48 5.83
CA SER A 144 9.85 1.54 6.84
C SER A 144 8.74 0.59 7.33
N LYS A 145 7.50 1.08 7.46
CA LYS A 145 6.34 0.24 7.81
C LYS A 145 5.98 -0.75 6.69
N LEU A 146 6.02 -0.30 5.43
CA LEU A 146 5.82 -1.18 4.27
C LEU A 146 6.88 -2.30 4.22
N GLU A 147 8.16 -1.94 4.36
CA GLU A 147 9.27 -2.90 4.35
C GLU A 147 9.15 -3.93 5.48
N LYS A 148 8.77 -3.50 6.69
CA LYS A 148 8.50 -4.42 7.80
C LYS A 148 7.36 -5.40 7.49
N SER A 149 6.27 -4.89 6.92
CA SER A 149 5.14 -5.73 6.51
C SER A 149 5.54 -6.74 5.42
N ASP A 150 6.38 -6.34 4.46
CA ASP A 150 6.88 -7.24 3.42
C ASP A 150 7.78 -8.33 4.01
N ILE A 151 8.67 -7.99 4.95
CA ILE A 151 9.53 -8.96 5.64
C ILE A 151 8.67 -9.95 6.46
N GLU A 152 7.62 -9.48 7.14
CA GLU A 152 6.70 -10.35 7.87
C GLU A 152 5.92 -11.29 6.94
N ALA A 153 5.50 -10.81 5.77
CA ALA A 153 4.86 -11.64 4.75
C ALA A 153 5.81 -12.72 4.22
N LEU A 154 7.06 -12.36 3.93
CA LEU A 154 8.10 -13.31 3.49
C LEU A 154 8.43 -14.35 4.57
N LYS A 155 8.53 -13.94 5.83
CA LYS A 155 8.73 -14.87 6.96
C LYS A 155 7.58 -15.85 7.13
N ALA A 156 6.34 -15.39 6.97
CA ALA A 156 5.17 -16.26 7.02
C ALA A 156 5.24 -17.33 5.91
N LEU A 157 5.61 -16.92 4.69
CA LEU A 157 5.78 -17.83 3.56
C LEU A 157 6.93 -18.83 3.77
N SER A 158 8.09 -18.38 4.28
CA SER A 158 9.23 -19.27 4.50
C SER A 158 8.96 -20.32 5.60
N LEU A 159 8.26 -19.93 6.67
CA LEU A 159 7.86 -20.84 7.75
C LEU A 159 6.85 -21.90 7.28
N ASP A 160 5.96 -21.55 6.36
CA ASP A 160 5.02 -22.51 5.78
C ASP A 160 5.70 -23.50 4.84
N GLN A 161 6.75 -23.05 4.14
CA GLN A 161 7.58 -23.89 3.27
C GLN A 161 8.39 -24.92 4.08
N GLU A 162 8.96 -24.52 5.21
CA GLU A 162 9.65 -25.44 6.13
C GLU A 162 8.68 -26.47 6.75
N ARG A 163 7.47 -26.05 7.14
CA ARG A 163 6.43 -26.96 7.66
C ARG A 163 5.92 -27.95 6.61
N SER A 164 5.74 -27.49 5.38
CA SER A 164 5.29 -28.34 4.27
C SER A 164 6.38 -29.33 3.83
N GLY A 165 7.65 -28.94 3.89
CA GLY A 165 8.79 -29.81 3.60
C GLY A 165 9.04 -30.90 4.65
N LEU A 166 8.72 -30.65 5.92
CA LEU A 166 8.82 -31.64 7.00
C LEU A 166 7.67 -32.66 7.01
N SER A 167 6.54 -32.36 6.37
CA SER A 167 5.38 -33.27 6.25
C SER A 167 5.50 -34.29 5.10
N GLY A 168 6.46 -34.12 4.18
CA GLY A 168 6.69 -35.02 3.03
C GLY A 168 7.84 -36.00 3.21
N ALA A 169 8.54 -35.96 4.34
CA ALA A 169 9.70 -36.79 4.64
C ALA A 169 9.39 -37.77 5.78
N ASP A 170 8.41 -38.65 5.57
CA ASP A 170 8.36 -39.91 6.30
C ASP A 170 8.76 -41.04 5.34
N PRO A 171 10.04 -41.47 5.31
CA PRO A 171 10.46 -42.60 4.48
C PRO A 171 10.01 -43.97 5.04
N ASN A 172 9.18 -44.01 6.10
CA ASN A 172 8.81 -45.24 6.81
C ASN A 172 7.32 -45.31 7.25
N ALA A 173 6.37 -44.90 6.39
CA ALA A 173 4.94 -45.22 6.58
C ALA A 173 4.39 -46.03 5.40
#